data_AF-A0A6N7NSS6-F1
#
_entry.id   AF-A0A6N7NSS6-F1
#
_cell.length_a   1.000
_cell.length_b   1.000
_cell.length_c   1.000
_cell.angle_alpha   90.00
_cell.angle_beta   90.00
_cell.angle_gamma   90.00
#
_symmetry.space_group_name_H-M   'P 1'
#
loop_
_entity.id
_entity.type
_entity.pdbx_description
1 polymer ?
#
loop_
_entity_poly.entity_id
_entity_poly.type
_entity_poly.pdbx_seq_one_letter_code
_entity_poly.pdbx_strand_id
1 'polypeptide(L)'
;MLPRIVGFDVPQLHERVDSSTDEAIIALLDLAPGARWTELFVRKCEALASQLSLAEVRVEGSRIYFYGSIGDSRALADAVMSIVHVLNDQLMREGNDAASREENS
;
A
#
# COMPACT_ATOMS: atom_id res chain seq x y z
N MET A 1 15.98 2.74 -3.31
CA MET A 1 15.51 2.46 -1.94
C MET A 1 14.03 2.12 -2.01
N LEU A 2 13.55 1.23 -1.14
CA LEU A 2 12.15 0.80 -1.11
C LEU A 2 11.39 1.65 -0.08
N PRO A 3 10.17 2.12 -0.40
CA PRO A 3 9.41 3.01 0.47
C PRO A 3 8.91 2.30 1.73
N ARG A 4 8.79 3.03 2.82
CA ARG A 4 8.27 2.55 4.10
C ARG A 4 7.16 3.47 4.59
N ILE A 5 6.17 2.89 5.24
CA ILE A 5 5.13 3.68 5.90
C ILE A 5 5.71 4.34 7.14
N VAL A 6 5.53 5.66 7.26
CA VAL A 6 5.96 6.47 8.41
C VAL A 6 4.81 6.97 9.27
N GLY A 7 3.58 6.84 8.78
CA GLY A 7 2.37 7.23 9.50
C GLY A 7 1.12 7.11 8.65
N PHE A 8 -0.02 7.41 9.28
CA PHE A 8 -1.32 7.48 8.63
C PHE A 8 -1.97 8.81 8.99
N ASP A 9 -2.55 9.46 7.99
CA ASP A 9 -3.54 10.50 8.18
C ASP A 9 -4.92 9.85 8.06
N VAL A 10 -5.67 9.86 9.16
CA VAL A 10 -6.98 9.20 9.26
C VAL A 10 -8.02 10.30 9.43
N PRO A 11 -8.88 10.54 8.42
CA PRO A 11 -9.90 11.57 8.51
C PRO A 11 -11.02 11.16 9.49
N GLN A 12 -12.00 12.04 9.70
CA GLN A 12 -13.20 11.67 10.46
C GLN A 12 -14.04 10.65 9.67
N LEU A 13 -13.89 9.38 10.01
CA LEU A 13 -14.59 8.29 9.35
C LEU A 13 -16.02 8.13 9.89
N HIS A 14 -16.93 7.69 9.01
CA HIS A 14 -18.33 7.41 9.35
C HIS A 14 -18.62 5.90 9.25
N GLU A 15 -19.72 5.43 9.85
CA GLU A 15 -20.12 4.01 9.81
C GLU A 15 -20.51 3.50 8.42
N ARG A 16 -20.98 4.38 7.52
CA ARG A 16 -21.33 4.04 6.15
C ARG A 16 -20.39 4.75 5.19
N VAL A 17 -19.75 3.98 4.32
CA VAL A 17 -18.80 4.49 3.34
C VAL A 17 -19.52 4.94 2.07
N ASP A 18 -19.32 6.19 1.68
CA ASP A 18 -19.66 6.72 0.36
C ASP A 18 -18.38 7.30 -0.26
N SER A 19 -17.78 6.58 -1.22
CA SER A 19 -16.55 6.98 -1.90
C SER A 19 -16.67 8.27 -2.71
N SER A 20 -17.88 8.81 -2.89
CA SER A 20 -18.11 10.12 -3.52
C SER A 20 -18.03 11.29 -2.54
N THR A 21 -18.16 11.04 -1.23
CA THR A 21 -18.16 12.08 -0.18
C THR A 21 -17.13 11.87 0.92
N ASP A 22 -16.64 10.65 1.12
CA ASP A 22 -15.74 10.33 2.22
C ASP A 22 -14.29 10.67 1.90
N GLU A 23 -13.61 11.19 2.91
CA GLU A 23 -12.18 11.42 2.86
C GLU A 23 -11.43 10.08 2.91
N ALA A 24 -10.40 9.94 2.06
CA ALA A 24 -9.54 8.76 2.06
C ALA A 24 -8.66 8.73 3.32
N ILE A 25 -8.41 7.53 3.83
CA ILE A 25 -7.28 7.31 4.73
C ILE A 25 -6.00 7.40 3.90
N ILE A 26 -5.00 8.12 4.40
CA ILE A 26 -3.75 8.36 3.68
C ILE A 26 -2.59 7.71 4.44
N ALA A 27 -1.96 6.68 3.88
CA ALA A 27 -0.67 6.22 4.38
C ALA A 27 0.44 7.11 3.83
N LEU A 28 1.33 7.55 4.72
CA LEU A 28 2.48 8.40 4.40
C LEU A 28 3.71 7.52 4.21
N LEU A 29 4.38 7.68 3.07
CA LEU A 29 5.64 7.03 2.76
C LEU A 29 6.82 7.97 3.04
N ASP A 30 7.95 7.41 3.44
CA ASP A 30 9.22 8.14 3.59
C ASP A 30 9.77 8.68 2.25
N LEU A 31 9.47 7.99 1.15
CA LEU A 31 9.87 8.36 -0.21
C LEU A 31 8.80 7.96 -1.24
N ALA A 32 8.82 8.64 -2.40
CA ALA A 32 7.93 8.29 -3.51
C ALA A 32 8.35 6.94 -4.15
N PRO A 33 7.43 5.97 -4.30
CA PRO A 33 7.72 4.69 -4.93
C PRO A 33 8.04 4.85 -6.42
N GLY A 34 8.89 3.96 -6.92
CA GLY A 34 9.10 3.81 -8.36
C GLY A 34 7.96 3.04 -9.04
N ALA A 35 7.83 3.18 -10.36
CA ALA A 35 6.73 2.62 -11.15
C ALA A 35 6.50 1.11 -10.93
N ARG A 36 7.57 0.30 -10.90
CA ARG A 36 7.48 -1.15 -10.64
C ARG A 36 6.89 -1.45 -9.25
N TRP A 37 7.29 -0.69 -8.24
CA TRP A 37 6.76 -0.86 -6.89
C TRP A 37 5.26 -0.54 -6.87
N THR A 38 4.88 0.60 -7.47
CA THR A 38 3.49 1.05 -7.56
C THR A 38 2.59 0.03 -8.26
N GLU A 39 3.03 -0.51 -9.40
CA GLU A 39 2.27 -1.52 -10.14
C GLU A 39 2.03 -2.79 -9.32
N LEU A 40 3.08 -3.31 -8.68
CA LEU A 40 2.97 -4.51 -7.85
C LEU A 40 2.11 -4.28 -6.60
N PHE A 41 2.21 -3.09 -6.00
CA PHE A 41 1.39 -2.70 -4.87
C PHE A 41 -0.09 -2.68 -5.24
N VAL A 42 -0.45 -1.98 -6.32
CA VAL A 42 -1.84 -1.89 -6.80
C VAL A 42 -2.40 -3.27 -7.10
N ARG A 43 -1.66 -4.14 -7.80
CA ARG A 43 -2.09 -5.53 -8.07
C ARG A 43 -2.35 -6.34 -6.79
N LYS A 44 -1.51 -6.18 -5.75
CA LYS A 44 -1.72 -6.84 -4.46
C LYS A 44 -2.95 -6.30 -3.74
N CYS A 45 -3.19 -4.98 -3.81
CA CYS A 45 -4.40 -4.36 -3.27
C CYS A 45 -5.66 -4.83 -3.99
N GLU A 46 -5.66 -4.92 -5.32
CA GLU A 46 -6.80 -5.43 -6.11
C GLU A 46 -7.14 -6.88 -5.73
N ALA A 47 -6.13 -7.73 -5.52
CA ALA A 47 -6.35 -9.11 -5.08
C ALA A 47 -7.01 -9.17 -3.68
N LEU A 48 -6.66 -8.24 -2.79
CA LEU A 48 -7.18 -8.15 -1.43
C LEU A 48 -8.49 -7.35 -1.32
N ALA A 49 -8.87 -6.59 -2.35
CA ALA A 49 -10.05 -5.75 -2.34
C ALA A 49 -11.34 -6.55 -2.12
N SER A 50 -11.40 -7.78 -2.67
CA SER A 50 -12.51 -8.72 -2.46
C SER A 50 -12.63 -9.22 -1.02
N GLN A 51 -11.56 -9.16 -0.22
CA GLN A 51 -11.50 -9.67 1.15
C GLN A 51 -11.69 -8.59 2.21
N LEU A 52 -11.36 -7.33 1.88
CA LEU A 52 -11.28 -6.22 2.83
C LEU A 52 -12.27 -5.08 2.55
N SER A 53 -13.21 -5.26 1.62
CA SER A 53 -14.13 -4.19 1.19
C SER A 53 -13.40 -2.90 0.77
N LEU A 54 -12.21 -3.04 0.20
CA LEU A 54 -11.36 -1.94 -0.24
C LEU A 54 -11.95 -1.38 -1.54
N ALA A 55 -12.49 -0.16 -1.50
CA ALA A 55 -13.21 0.39 -2.65
C ALA A 55 -12.25 0.86 -3.76
N GLU A 56 -11.20 1.58 -3.38
CA GLU A 56 -10.19 2.11 -4.31
C GLU A 56 -8.86 2.29 -3.57
N VAL A 57 -7.75 2.08 -4.29
CA VAL A 57 -6.40 2.40 -3.82
C VAL A 57 -5.67 3.22 -4.88
N ARG A 58 -5.09 4.33 -4.48
CA ARG A 58 -4.26 5.19 -5.34
C ARG A 58 -2.92 5.50 -4.69
N VAL A 59 -1.90 5.67 -5.52
CA VAL A 59 -0.55 6.05 -5.06
C VAL A 59 -0.15 7.32 -5.80
N GLU A 60 0.06 8.40 -5.06
CA GLU A 60 0.46 9.70 -5.61
C GLU A 60 1.65 10.27 -4.83
N GLY A 61 2.81 10.38 -5.47
CA GLY A 61 4.03 10.77 -4.79
C GLY A 61 4.32 9.84 -3.62
N SER A 62 4.53 10.39 -2.43
CA SER A 62 4.79 9.62 -1.19
C SER A 62 3.52 9.31 -0.39
N ARG A 63 2.36 9.22 -1.05
CA ARG A 63 1.06 9.01 -0.38
C ARG A 63 0.31 7.84 -1.01
N ILE A 64 -0.30 7.01 -0.16
CA ILE A 64 -1.22 5.95 -0.56
C ILE A 64 -2.60 6.31 -0.03
N TYR A 65 -3.58 6.44 -0.92
CA TYR A 65 -4.95 6.76 -0.61
C TYR A 65 -5.79 5.49 -0.66
N PHE A 66 -6.60 5.25 0.37
CA PHE A 66 -7.54 4.15 0.39
C PHE A 66 -8.81 4.52 1.14
N TYR A 67 -9.94 3.93 0.72
CA TYR A 67 -11.27 4.23 1.26
C TYR A 67 -11.80 3.04 2.05
N GLY A 68 -12.40 3.30 3.21
CA GLY A 68 -13.01 2.27 4.06
C GLY A 68 -13.76 2.83 5.26
N SER A 69 -14.48 1.95 5.96
CA SER A 69 -15.37 2.32 7.07
C SER A 69 -14.59 2.56 8.37
N ILE A 70 -15.17 3.29 9.33
CA ILE A 70 -14.54 3.46 10.66
C ILE A 70 -14.32 2.12 11.38
N GLY A 71 -15.22 1.15 11.20
CA GLY A 71 -15.11 -0.20 11.79
C GLY A 71 -13.94 -1.00 11.23
N ASP A 72 -13.54 -0.71 9.99
CA ASP A 72 -12.48 -1.42 9.28
C ASP A 72 -11.16 -0.63 9.19
N SER A 73 -11.16 0.66 9.55
CA SER A 73 -10.03 1.59 9.41
C SER A 73 -8.69 1.05 9.91
N ARG A 74 -8.68 0.44 11.11
CA ARG A 74 -7.48 -0.19 11.68
C ARG A 74 -7.08 -1.43 10.90
N ALA A 75 -8.03 -2.31 10.59
CA ALA A 75 -7.77 -3.52 9.82
C ALA A 75 -7.22 -3.21 8.41
N LEU A 76 -7.71 -2.12 7.80
CA LEU A 76 -7.23 -1.61 6.52
C LEU A 76 -5.81 -1.06 6.64
N ALA A 77 -5.52 -0.25 7.67
CA ALA A 77 -4.17 0.25 7.92
C ALA A 77 -3.17 -0.91 8.12
N ASP A 78 -3.54 -1.91 8.93
CA ASP A 78 -2.72 -3.11 9.18
C ASP A 78 -2.51 -3.92 7.89
N ALA A 79 -3.55 -4.08 7.06
CA ALA A 79 -3.43 -4.75 5.77
C ALA A 79 -2.49 -4.00 4.81
N VAL A 80 -2.62 -2.67 4.71
CA VAL A 80 -1.74 -1.84 3.88
C VAL A 80 -0.29 -1.93 4.36
N MET A 81 -0.04 -1.88 5.67
CA MET A 81 1.30 -2.09 6.24
C MET A 81 1.86 -3.46 5.85
N SER A 82 1.06 -4.52 5.97
CA SER A 82 1.46 -5.88 5.62
C SER A 82 1.83 -6.01 4.14
N ILE A 83 1.02 -5.44 3.24
CA ILE A 83 1.31 -5.45 1.79
C ILE A 83 2.64 -4.74 1.49
N VAL A 84 2.86 -3.55 2.07
CA VAL A 84 4.12 -2.79 1.88
C VAL A 84 5.31 -3.61 2.35
N HIS A 85 5.21 -4.26 3.52
CA HIS A 85 6.29 -5.09 4.06
C HIS A 85 6.60 -6.28 3.14
N VAL A 86 5.57 -7.06 2.77
CA VAL A 86 5.72 -8.23 1.89
C VAL A 86 6.28 -7.85 0.52
N LEU A 87 5.81 -6.74 -0.04
CA LEU A 87 6.31 -6.25 -1.33
C LEU A 87 7.78 -5.85 -1.24
N ASN A 88 8.16 -5.15 -0.16
CA ASN A 88 9.56 -4.75 0.02
C ASN A 88 10.48 -5.96 0.18
N ASP A 89 10.08 -6.95 0.96
CA ASP A 89 10.83 -8.19 1.13
C ASP A 89 10.95 -9.00 -0.16
N GLN A 90 9.91 -8.97 -1.01
CA GLN A 90 9.94 -9.60 -2.32
C GLN A 90 10.97 -8.90 -3.22
N LEU A 91 10.91 -7.57 -3.31
CA LEU A 91 11.82 -6.80 -4.18
C LEU A 91 13.28 -6.86 -3.71
N MET A 92 13.52 -6.90 -2.39
CA MET A 92 14.88 -7.10 -1.86
C MET A 92 15.43 -8.47 -2.25
N ARG A 93 14.64 -9.53 -2.14
CA ARG A 93 15.05 -10.88 -2.53
C ARG A 93 15.36 -10.96 -4.04
N GLU A 94 14.48 -10.43 -4.87
CA GLU A 94 14.68 -10.38 -6.33
C GLU A 94 15.96 -9.60 -6.71
N GLY A 95 16.27 -8.51 -5.99
CA GLY A 95 17.51 -7.75 -6.19
C GLY A 95 18.77 -8.54 -5.82
N ASN A 96 18.74 -9.24 -4.68
CA ASN A 96 19.86 -10.05 -4.22
C ASN A 96 20.13 -11.25 -5.15
N ASP A 97 19.06 -11.89 -5.65
CA ASP A 97 19.15 -13.00 -6.58
C ASP A 97 19.74 -12.57 -7.94
N ALA A 98 19.40 -11.36 -8.41
CA ALA A 98 19.96 -10.80 -9.64
C ALA A 98 21.46 -10.51 -9.50
N ALA A 99 21.87 -9.85 -8.41
CA ALA A 99 23.27 -9.56 -8.13
C ALA A 99 24.12 -10.85 -8.02
N SER A 100 23.59 -11.87 -7.34
CA SER A 100 24.26 -13.17 -7.17
C SER A 100 24.47 -13.91 -8.51
N ARG A 101 23.66 -13.65 -9.54
CA ARG A 101 23.82 -14.24 -10.87
C ARG A 101 24.83 -13.49 -11.73
N GLU A 102 24.94 -12.17 -11.55
CA GLU A 102 25.93 -11.34 -12.26
C GLU A 102 27.35 -11.58 -11.73
N GLU A 103 27.53 -11.86 -10.44
CA GLU A 103 28.86 -12.20 -9.86
C GLU A 103 29.37 -13.60 -10.27
N ASN A 104 28.50 -14.46 -10.81
CA ASN A 104 28.80 -15.86 -11.14
C ASN A 104 28.75 -16.15 -12.65
N SER A 105 28.73 -15.09 -13.49
CA SER A 105 28.76 -15.14 -14.96
C SER A 105 30.05 -14.53 -15.49
#